data_AF-A0A7C6F4K0-F1
#
_entry.id   AF-A0A7C6F4K0-F1
#
_cell.length_a   1.000
_cell.length_b   1.000
_cell.length_c   1.000
_cell.angle_alpha   90.00
_cell.angle_beta   90.00
_cell.angle_gamma   90.00
#
_symmetry.space_group_name_H-M   'P 1'
#
loop_
_entity.id
_entity.type
_entity.pdbx_description
1 polymer ?
#
loop_
_entity_poly.entity_id
_entity_poly.type
_entity_poly.pdbx_seq_one_letter_code
_entity_poly.pdbx_strand_id
1 'polypeptide(L)'
;VPGFKGITGTSPRSVAAWIKTSTASGQIVSWGSEEPGKMWIFGFVRGRVGVNPRGGYLYVKNPLHDDHWYHVAVVMEEGSPPNLHDHVRLFINGEPAEIHDIGLLDLWPIDTGDQLDVTIGRGFSGLIDELRIYDRALTEDEIRALAKTGKTSQ
;
A
#
# COMPACT_ATOMS: atom_id res chain seq x y z
N VAL A 1 -11.05 -11.75 -0.99
CA VAL A 1 -12.36 -11.24 -1.42
C VAL A 1 -12.70 -11.93 -2.72
N PRO A 2 -13.38 -13.08 -2.67
CA PRO A 2 -13.64 -13.89 -3.86
C PRO A 2 -14.28 -13.06 -4.99
N GLY A 3 -13.72 -13.14 -6.19
CA GLY A 3 -14.20 -12.47 -7.39
C GLY A 3 -13.82 -10.98 -7.53
N PHE A 4 -13.32 -10.32 -6.49
CA PHE A 4 -12.91 -8.91 -6.61
C PHE A 4 -11.44 -8.80 -7.03
N LYS A 5 -11.19 -8.30 -8.25
CA LYS A 5 -9.85 -8.16 -8.83
C LYS A 5 -9.05 -6.95 -8.35
N GLY A 6 -9.64 -6.10 -7.51
CA GLY A 6 -9.05 -4.83 -7.14
C GLY A 6 -9.07 -3.84 -8.31
N ILE A 7 -8.24 -2.82 -8.24
CA ILE A 7 -8.03 -1.88 -9.34
C ILE A 7 -6.91 -2.44 -10.21
N THR A 8 -7.16 -2.69 -11.48
CA THR A 8 -6.19 -3.29 -12.41
C THR A 8 -5.62 -2.23 -13.38
N GLY A 9 -4.68 -2.62 -14.23
CA GLY A 9 -4.04 -1.74 -15.21
C GLY A 9 -3.24 -0.61 -14.57
N THR A 10 -3.21 0.54 -15.26
CA THR A 10 -2.48 1.76 -14.87
C THR A 10 -3.34 2.79 -14.13
N SER A 11 -4.63 2.54 -13.89
CA SER A 11 -5.55 3.51 -13.27
C SER A 11 -5.06 4.00 -11.90
N PRO A 12 -5.23 5.29 -11.55
CA PRO A 12 -4.88 5.77 -10.22
C PRO A 12 -5.64 5.01 -9.13
N ARG A 13 -5.06 4.89 -7.95
CA ARG A 13 -5.68 4.18 -6.82
C ARG A 13 -5.10 4.58 -5.49
N SER A 14 -5.88 4.41 -4.44
CA SER A 14 -5.42 4.61 -3.07
C SER A 14 -5.85 3.44 -2.20
N VAL A 15 -5.00 3.08 -1.24
CA VAL A 15 -5.33 2.09 -0.21
C VAL A 15 -4.98 2.69 1.14
N ALA A 16 -5.88 2.57 2.11
CA ALA A 16 -5.67 3.01 3.48
C ALA A 16 -6.12 1.93 4.46
N ALA A 17 -5.43 1.78 5.58
CA ALA A 17 -5.81 0.88 6.67
C ALA A 17 -5.20 1.33 8.00
N TRP A 18 -5.81 0.90 9.09
CA TRP A 18 -5.15 0.86 10.39
C TRP A 18 -4.49 -0.50 10.57
N ILE A 19 -3.24 -0.51 11.07
CA ILE A 19 -2.50 -1.73 11.36
C ILE A 19 -1.91 -1.70 12.77
N LYS A 20 -1.82 -2.86 13.41
CA LYS A 20 -1.09 -3.09 14.67
C LYS A 20 -0.39 -4.45 14.59
N THR A 21 0.94 -4.48 14.73
CA THR A 21 1.71 -5.73 14.66
C THR A 21 3.04 -5.62 15.38
N SER A 22 3.58 -6.76 15.82
CA SER A 22 4.94 -6.91 16.33
C SER A 22 5.88 -7.61 15.33
N THR A 23 5.40 -7.89 14.11
CA THR A 23 6.14 -8.62 13.07
C THR A 23 6.47 -7.72 11.88
N ALA A 24 7.66 -7.92 11.30
CA ALA A 24 8.15 -7.14 10.16
C ALA A 24 7.81 -7.80 8.80
N SER A 25 6.74 -8.60 8.72
CA SER A 25 6.41 -9.42 7.55
C SER A 25 4.92 -9.51 7.29
N GLY A 26 4.56 -9.88 6.06
CA GLY A 26 3.17 -10.10 5.65
C GLY A 26 2.61 -8.97 4.80
N GLN A 27 1.48 -9.25 4.15
CA GLN A 27 0.80 -8.34 3.25
C GLN A 27 -0.46 -7.82 3.90
N ILE A 28 -0.63 -6.50 3.92
CA ILE A 28 -1.87 -5.86 4.38
C ILE A 28 -2.97 -6.17 3.36
N VAL A 29 -2.69 -5.92 2.09
CA VAL A 29 -3.56 -6.30 0.97
C VAL A 29 -2.76 -6.54 -0.30
N SER A 30 -3.20 -7.48 -1.13
CA SER A 30 -2.60 -7.73 -2.43
C SER A 30 -3.59 -8.23 -3.49
N TRP A 31 -3.31 -7.97 -4.76
CA TRP A 31 -4.00 -8.49 -5.94
C TRP A 31 -3.11 -8.38 -7.18
N GLY A 32 -3.53 -8.92 -8.32
CA GLY A 32 -2.82 -8.77 -9.59
C GLY A 32 -2.40 -10.09 -10.24
N SER A 33 -1.28 -10.08 -10.96
CA SER A 33 -0.67 -11.26 -11.58
C SER A 33 0.79 -11.39 -11.16
N GLU A 34 1.31 -12.60 -10.98
CA GLU A 34 2.63 -12.90 -10.40
C GLU A 34 3.85 -12.46 -11.27
N GLU A 35 3.63 -11.62 -12.29
CA GLU A 35 4.65 -11.06 -13.19
C GLU A 35 5.18 -9.70 -12.67
N PRO A 36 6.42 -9.30 -13.03
CA PRO A 36 6.95 -7.98 -12.69
C PRO A 36 6.08 -6.83 -13.20
N GLY A 37 5.80 -5.85 -12.33
CA GLY A 37 4.94 -4.71 -12.63
C GLY A 37 3.44 -5.00 -12.54
N LYS A 38 3.05 -6.28 -12.45
CA LYS A 38 1.64 -6.72 -12.54
C LYS A 38 1.02 -7.13 -11.23
N MET A 39 1.77 -7.13 -10.12
CA MET A 39 1.19 -7.25 -8.79
C MET A 39 0.89 -5.88 -8.20
N TRP A 40 -0.05 -5.84 -7.28
CA TRP A 40 -0.15 -4.80 -6.26
C TRP A 40 -0.01 -5.48 -4.90
N ILE A 41 1.08 -5.21 -4.18
CA ILE A 41 1.29 -5.71 -2.83
C ILE A 41 1.54 -4.52 -1.93
N PHE A 42 0.61 -4.23 -1.03
CA PHE A 42 0.79 -3.26 0.05
C PHE A 42 1.01 -4.04 1.36
N GLY A 43 2.15 -3.84 2.01
CA GLY A 43 2.54 -4.61 3.20
C GLY A 43 4.00 -4.41 3.57
N PHE A 44 4.61 -5.40 4.21
CA PHE A 44 6.00 -5.33 4.60
C PHE A 44 6.93 -5.67 3.44
N VAL A 45 7.78 -4.72 3.06
CA VAL A 45 8.85 -4.84 2.08
C VAL A 45 10.17 -4.55 2.78
N ARG A 46 11.10 -5.51 2.76
CA ARG A 46 12.39 -5.41 3.49
C ARG A 46 12.22 -5.02 4.97
N GLY A 47 11.19 -5.55 5.63
CA GLY A 47 10.92 -5.30 7.05
C GLY A 47 10.17 -4.01 7.38
N ARG A 48 9.75 -3.23 6.37
CA ARG A 48 9.09 -1.92 6.55
C ARG A 48 7.85 -1.82 5.68
N VAL A 49 6.87 -1.02 6.08
CA VAL A 49 5.63 -0.86 5.30
C VAL A 49 5.93 -0.19 3.96
N GLY A 50 5.36 -0.73 2.89
CA GLY A 50 5.60 -0.27 1.53
C GLY A 50 4.81 -1.02 0.48
N VAL A 51 5.15 -0.76 -0.77
CA VAL A 51 4.49 -1.29 -1.96
C VAL A 51 5.51 -2.05 -2.81
N ASN A 52 5.10 -3.20 -3.33
CA ASN A 52 5.91 -4.03 -4.21
C ASN A 52 5.04 -4.55 -5.37
N PRO A 53 5.24 -4.04 -6.61
CA PRO A 53 4.51 -4.52 -7.77
C PRO A 53 5.16 -5.74 -8.46
N ARG A 54 6.06 -6.46 -7.77
CA ARG A 54 6.96 -7.50 -8.30
C ARG A 54 7.98 -7.05 -9.35
N GLY A 55 8.11 -5.75 -9.61
CA GLY A 55 9.14 -5.18 -10.49
C GLY A 55 10.02 -4.13 -9.79
N GLY A 56 9.83 -3.95 -8.49
CA GLY A 56 10.44 -2.87 -7.75
C GLY A 56 9.91 -2.81 -6.33
N TYR A 57 10.33 -1.81 -5.57
CA TYR A 57 9.78 -1.59 -4.23
C TYR A 57 9.99 -0.17 -3.74
N LEU A 58 8.99 0.33 -3.03
CA LEU A 58 9.00 1.60 -2.30
C LEU A 58 8.55 1.31 -0.87
N TYR A 59 9.28 1.77 0.14
CA TYR A 59 8.88 1.57 1.53
C TYR A 59 9.35 2.70 2.42
N VAL A 60 8.65 2.87 3.53
CA VAL A 60 8.92 3.94 4.50
C VAL A 60 10.27 3.74 5.19
N LYS A 61 10.87 4.84 5.68
CA LYS A 61 12.18 4.82 6.35
C LYS A 61 12.16 4.24 7.75
N ASN A 62 11.05 4.33 8.50
CA ASN A 62 10.97 3.91 9.91
C ASN A 62 10.13 2.63 10.06
N PRO A 63 10.48 1.71 10.98
CA PRO A 63 9.69 0.50 11.20
C PRO A 63 8.37 0.84 11.91
N LEU A 64 7.31 0.06 11.65
CA LEU A 64 5.95 0.24 12.20
C LEU A 64 5.41 -1.05 12.86
N HIS A 65 6.31 -1.86 13.41
CA HIS A 65 6.00 -3.18 13.98
C HIS A 65 6.34 -3.26 15.47
N ASP A 66 5.99 -2.21 16.22
CA ASP A 66 6.26 -2.06 17.65
C ASP A 66 5.01 -2.30 18.52
N ASP A 67 4.00 -3.00 17.98
CA ASP A 67 2.69 -3.22 18.60
C ASP A 67 1.92 -1.93 18.94
N HIS A 68 2.13 -0.84 18.19
CA HIS A 68 1.24 0.32 18.20
C HIS A 68 0.35 0.39 16.95
N TRP A 69 -0.78 1.09 17.07
CA TRP A 69 -1.65 1.37 15.94
C TRP A 69 -1.05 2.46 15.05
N TYR A 70 -0.95 2.16 13.76
CA TYR A 70 -0.60 3.13 12.72
C TYR A 70 -1.68 3.15 11.64
N HIS A 71 -2.09 4.34 11.23
CA HIS A 71 -2.77 4.49 9.96
C HIS A 71 -1.72 4.51 8.86
N VAL A 72 -1.83 3.60 7.89
CA VAL A 72 -0.93 3.52 6.75
C VAL A 72 -1.72 3.66 5.46
N ALA A 73 -1.19 4.42 4.52
CA ALA A 73 -1.80 4.54 3.21
C ALA A 73 -0.77 4.62 2.08
N VAL A 74 -1.21 4.22 0.90
CA VAL A 74 -0.52 4.40 -0.37
C VAL A 74 -1.47 5.12 -1.32
N VAL A 75 -0.95 6.12 -2.02
CA VAL A 75 -1.62 6.78 -3.14
C VAL A 75 -0.77 6.58 -4.39
N MET A 76 -1.39 6.10 -5.47
CA MET A 76 -0.83 6.12 -6.80
C MET A 76 -1.63 7.09 -7.66
N GLU A 77 -0.94 8.12 -8.16
CA GLU A 77 -1.47 9.11 -9.08
C GLU A 77 -1.49 8.57 -10.51
N GLU A 78 -2.21 9.27 -11.39
CA GLU A 78 -2.26 8.94 -12.81
C GLU A 78 -0.89 9.16 -13.47
N GLY A 79 -0.48 8.23 -14.34
CA GLY A 79 0.80 8.29 -15.05
C GLY A 79 0.76 7.56 -16.39
N SER A 80 1.73 7.81 -17.26
CA SER A 80 1.78 7.25 -18.62
C SER A 80 3.19 6.79 -19.04
N PRO A 81 3.64 5.60 -18.62
CA PRO A 81 3.03 4.72 -17.63
C PRO A 81 3.43 5.11 -16.19
N PRO A 82 2.63 4.75 -15.17
CA PRO A 82 2.96 5.05 -13.78
C PRO A 82 4.11 4.17 -13.28
N ASN A 83 4.90 4.70 -12.34
CA ASN A 83 6.01 4.00 -11.69
C ASN A 83 6.06 4.38 -10.19
N LEU A 84 6.89 3.68 -9.39
CA LEU A 84 6.94 3.91 -7.94
C LEU A 84 7.59 5.25 -7.56
N HIS A 85 8.53 5.77 -8.36
CA HIS A 85 9.26 7.00 -8.06
C HIS A 85 8.39 8.25 -8.20
N ASP A 86 7.77 8.40 -9.37
CA ASP A 86 7.09 9.63 -9.76
C ASP A 86 5.64 9.67 -9.28
N HIS A 87 4.98 8.51 -9.23
CA HIS A 87 3.51 8.46 -9.10
C HIS A 87 3.02 7.84 -7.79
N VAL A 88 3.90 7.29 -6.95
CA VAL A 88 3.50 6.64 -5.70
C VAL A 88 3.98 7.43 -4.49
N ARG A 89 3.08 7.62 -3.53
CA ARG A 89 3.34 8.24 -2.23
C ARG A 89 2.82 7.36 -1.10
N LEU A 90 3.59 7.27 -0.02
CA LEU A 90 3.22 6.56 1.20
C LEU A 90 2.92 7.55 2.31
N PHE A 91 1.99 7.20 3.19
CA PHE A 91 1.55 8.04 4.29
C PHE A 91 1.53 7.23 5.59
N ILE A 92 1.90 7.89 6.69
CA ILE A 92 1.81 7.34 8.05
C ILE A 92 1.04 8.34 8.91
N ASN A 93 0.01 7.88 9.61
CA ASN A 93 -0.81 8.67 10.52
C ASN A 93 -1.39 9.95 9.90
N GLY A 94 -1.65 9.91 8.58
CA GLY A 94 -2.25 11.01 7.84
C GLY A 94 -1.25 11.96 7.18
N GLU A 95 0.06 11.79 7.42
CA GLU A 95 1.11 12.65 6.86
C GLU A 95 1.95 11.88 5.82
N PRO A 96 2.53 12.58 4.81
CA PRO A 96 3.50 11.98 3.91
C PRO A 96 4.66 11.32 4.68
N ALA A 97 4.99 10.10 4.30
CA ALA A 97 6.05 9.33 4.95
C ALA A 97 7.42 9.64 4.34
N GLU A 98 8.45 9.72 5.17
CA GLU A 98 9.83 9.66 4.71
C GLU A 98 10.12 8.27 4.13
N ILE A 99 10.70 8.22 2.93
CA ILE A 99 11.00 6.98 2.20
C ILE A 99 12.44 6.55 2.48
N HIS A 100 12.72 5.25 2.38
CA HIS A 100 14.10 4.78 2.37
C HIS A 100 14.71 4.87 0.95
N ASP A 101 15.82 5.60 0.79
CA ASP A 101 16.44 5.92 -0.51
C ASP A 101 17.02 4.72 -1.30
N ILE A 102 16.93 3.51 -0.76
CA ILE A 102 17.44 2.29 -1.39
C ILE A 102 16.24 1.56 -2.01
N GLY A 103 15.89 1.89 -3.25
CA GLY A 103 14.74 1.38 -3.99
C GLY A 103 15.03 1.03 -5.45
N LEU A 104 14.32 0.05 -6.01
CA LEU A 104 14.18 -0.13 -7.46
C LEU A 104 12.85 0.50 -7.86
N LEU A 105 12.83 1.80 -8.14
CA LEU A 105 11.62 2.60 -8.16
C LEU A 105 11.03 2.84 -9.57
N ASP A 106 11.83 2.64 -10.61
CA ASP A 106 11.53 3.00 -11.99
C ASP A 106 11.83 1.85 -12.98
N LEU A 107 12.16 0.66 -12.47
CA LEU A 107 12.56 -0.48 -13.29
C LEU A 107 11.43 -1.03 -14.18
N TRP A 108 10.20 -1.01 -13.67
CA TRP A 108 9.01 -1.48 -14.38
C TRP A 108 7.83 -0.53 -14.14
N PRO A 109 6.99 -0.28 -15.18
CA PRO A 109 5.72 0.38 -14.97
C PRO A 109 4.80 -0.45 -14.07
N ILE A 110 3.90 0.22 -13.37
CA ILE A 110 2.81 -0.42 -12.65
C ILE A 110 1.66 -0.61 -13.64
N ASP A 111 1.41 -1.86 -14.01
CA ASP A 111 0.33 -2.29 -14.90
C ASP A 111 -0.32 -3.56 -14.31
N THR A 112 -1.13 -3.37 -13.27
CA THR A 112 -1.59 -4.47 -12.41
C THR A 112 -2.47 -5.45 -13.19
N GLY A 113 -2.14 -6.74 -13.16
CA GLY A 113 -2.93 -7.77 -13.82
C GLY A 113 -4.24 -8.11 -13.10
N ASP A 114 -4.96 -9.13 -13.58
CA ASP A 114 -6.31 -9.49 -13.11
C ASP A 114 -6.45 -10.99 -12.74
N GLN A 115 -5.33 -11.72 -12.61
CA GLN A 115 -5.37 -13.16 -12.33
C GLN A 115 -5.84 -13.46 -10.90
N LEU A 116 -5.25 -12.80 -9.91
CA LEU A 116 -5.50 -13.03 -8.48
C LEU A 116 -6.52 -12.01 -7.94
N ASP A 117 -7.46 -12.53 -7.16
CA ASP A 117 -8.40 -11.70 -6.40
C ASP A 117 -7.69 -10.99 -5.24
N VAL A 118 -8.30 -9.90 -4.78
CA VAL A 118 -7.89 -9.17 -3.58
C VAL A 118 -7.81 -10.12 -2.40
N THR A 119 -6.62 -10.23 -1.83
CA THR A 119 -6.35 -10.97 -0.60
C THR A 119 -5.95 -9.99 0.49
N ILE A 120 -6.61 -10.05 1.64
CA ILE A 120 -6.33 -9.21 2.80
C ILE A 120 -5.53 -10.05 3.81
N GLY A 121 -4.47 -9.50 4.37
CA GLY A 121 -3.75 -10.11 5.48
C GLY A 121 -2.91 -11.35 5.13
N ARG A 122 -2.50 -11.55 3.86
CA ARG A 122 -1.69 -12.73 3.48
C ARG A 122 -0.37 -12.76 4.25
N GLY A 123 -0.25 -13.71 5.19
CA GLY A 123 0.93 -13.86 6.04
C GLY A 123 1.15 -12.69 7.01
N PHE A 124 0.15 -11.82 7.20
CA PHE A 124 0.20 -10.73 8.16
C PHE A 124 -0.16 -11.24 9.55
N SER A 125 0.69 -10.97 10.55
CA SER A 125 0.47 -11.37 11.93
C SER A 125 0.22 -10.13 12.79
N GLY A 126 -1.05 -9.83 13.06
CA GLY A 126 -1.45 -8.64 13.80
C GLY A 126 -2.92 -8.30 13.55
N LEU A 127 -3.27 -7.03 13.78
CA LEU A 127 -4.60 -6.50 13.51
C LEU A 127 -4.54 -5.59 12.28
N ILE A 128 -5.54 -5.72 11.42
CA ILE A 128 -5.84 -4.81 10.32
C ILE A 128 -7.27 -4.34 10.55
N ASP A 129 -7.50 -3.05 10.53
CA ASP A 129 -8.83 -2.47 10.67
C ASP A 129 -9.05 -1.40 9.60
N GLU A 130 -10.33 -1.13 9.29
CA GLU A 130 -10.74 0.01 8.48
C GLU A 130 -10.05 0.07 7.07
N LEU A 131 -9.73 -1.10 6.50
CA LEU A 131 -9.12 -1.22 5.16
C LEU A 131 -10.08 -0.68 4.09
N ARG A 132 -9.59 0.26 3.28
CA ARG A 132 -10.30 0.87 2.17
C ARG A 132 -9.45 0.87 0.90
N ILE A 133 -10.08 0.59 -0.23
CA ILE A 133 -9.49 0.66 -1.58
C ILE A 133 -10.32 1.66 -2.38
N TYR A 134 -9.65 2.62 -3.02
CA TYR A 134 -10.24 3.65 -3.85
C TYR A 134 -9.69 3.54 -5.27
N ASP A 135 -10.56 3.71 -6.26
CA ASP A 135 -10.28 3.74 -7.70
C ASP A 135 -9.80 5.12 -8.20
N ARG A 136 -9.26 5.93 -7.28
CA ARG A 136 -8.69 7.25 -7.54
C ARG A 136 -7.55 7.57 -6.60
N ALA A 137 -6.76 8.57 -6.97
CA ALA A 137 -5.83 9.20 -6.05
C ALA A 137 -6.61 10.02 -5.01
N LEU A 138 -6.34 9.75 -3.72
CA LEU A 138 -6.82 10.57 -2.62
C LEU A 138 -5.89 11.76 -2.41
N THR A 139 -6.44 12.91 -2.02
CA THR A 139 -5.63 14.06 -1.60
C THR A 139 -5.04 13.85 -0.20
N GLU A 140 -4.02 14.62 0.16
CA GLU A 140 -3.44 14.57 1.51
C GLU A 140 -4.48 14.87 2.61
N ASP A 141 -5.40 15.80 2.37
CA ASP A 141 -6.47 16.13 3.32
C ASP A 141 -7.44 14.97 3.52
N GLU A 142 -7.76 14.22 2.45
CA GLU A 142 -8.59 13.02 2.55
C GLU A 142 -7.88 11.92 3.34
N ILE A 143 -6.58 11.71 3.11
CA ILE A 143 -5.76 10.77 3.89
C ILE A 143 -5.69 11.18 5.37
N ARG A 144 -5.51 12.48 5.64
CA ARG A 144 -5.50 13.02 7.01
C ARG A 144 -6.85 12.85 7.70
N ALA A 145 -7.96 12.95 6.97
CA ALA A 145 -9.29 12.69 7.51
C ALA A 145 -9.47 11.21 7.90
N LEU A 146 -9.04 10.27 7.05
CA LEU A 146 -9.08 8.83 7.34
C LEU A 146 -8.24 8.44 8.58
N ALA A 147 -7.09 9.10 8.76
CA ALA A 147 -6.25 8.90 9.94
C ALA A 147 -6.82 9.48 11.24
N LYS A 148 -7.86 10.34 11.16
CA LYS A 148 -8.56 10.89 12.33
C LYS A 148 -9.78 10.06 12.71
N THR A 149 -10.53 9.54 11.74
CA THR A 149 -11.78 8.80 11.99
C THR A 149 -11.55 7.51 12.78
N GLY A 150 -10.40 6.86 12.65
CA GLY A 150 -10.05 5.67 13.45
C GLY A 150 -9.59 5.96 14.89
N LYS A 151 -9.25 7.21 15.23
CA LYS A 151 -8.86 7.58 16.61
C LYS A 151 -10.06 7.82 17.52
N THR A 152 -11.25 8.07 16.97
CA THR A 152 -12.43 8.50 17.73
C THR A 152 -13.24 7.34 18.33
N SER A 153 -12.77 6.10 18.16
CA SER A 153 -13.46 4.88 18.62
C SER A 153 -12.78 4.21 19.83
N GLN A 154 -11.95 4.92 20.58
CA GLN A 154 -11.36 4.46 21.86
C GLN A 154 -11.85 5.32 23.03
#